data_AF-A0A3N5PD35-F1
#
_entry.id   AF-A0A3N5PD35-F1
#
_cell.length_a   1.000
_cell.length_b   1.000
_cell.length_c   1.000
_cell.angle_alpha   90.00
_cell.angle_beta   90.00
_cell.angle_gamma   90.00
#
_symmetry.space_group_name_H-M   'P 1'
#
loop_
_entity.id
_entity.type
_entity.pdbx_description
1 polymer ?
#
loop_
_entity_poly.entity_id
_entity_poly.type
_entity_poly.pdbx_seq_one_letter_code
_entity_poly.pdbx_strand_id
1 'polypeptide(L)'
;MRRRDFISKSIKASFIAGAGLSVSGYTNLFPSTLLPFASDYDLAAIKGGEPDAMFDEAIKAFGGMTKFVKKGQTVVVKPNIGWDVEPERAGNTNPLLINRIIKHCFDAGAKDVYVFDHTCDNWNKCYSNSGIERAVKDAKGKIVSGASESYYQEVTIKQGKKLKKAKVHELILESDVFINVPILKHHSSADVTIGMKNLMGNVWDRGYWHSNDLHQCISDFTS
;
A
#
# COMPACT_ATOMS: atom_id res chain seq x y z
N MET A 1 -9.50 -18.58 47.43
CA MET A 1 -8.07 -18.30 47.72
C MET A 1 -7.81 -16.81 47.60
N ARG A 2 -7.09 -16.20 48.56
CA ARG A 2 -6.82 -14.75 48.55
C ARG A 2 -5.70 -14.43 47.55
N ARG A 3 -5.90 -13.42 46.69
CA ARG A 3 -5.02 -13.04 45.56
C ARG A 3 -3.55 -12.79 45.97
N ARG A 4 -3.32 -12.34 47.20
CA ARG A 4 -1.98 -12.14 47.80
C ARG A 4 -1.25 -13.46 48.10
N ASP A 5 -1.98 -14.52 48.44
CA ASP A 5 -1.39 -15.82 48.78
C ASP A 5 -0.90 -16.55 47.51
N PHE A 6 -1.55 -16.32 46.36
CA PHE A 6 -1.15 -16.87 45.07
C PHE A 6 0.16 -16.22 44.57
N ILE A 7 0.27 -14.89 44.59
CA ILE A 7 1.47 -14.18 44.14
C ILE A 7 2.69 -14.49 45.02
N SER A 8 2.50 -14.55 46.34
CA SER A 8 3.57 -14.91 47.28
C SER A 8 4.06 -16.35 47.10
N LYS A 9 3.15 -17.29 46.82
CA LYS A 9 3.51 -18.69 46.55
C LYS A 9 4.17 -18.86 45.17
N SER A 10 3.71 -18.15 44.14
CA SER A 10 4.31 -18.21 42.79
C SER A 10 5.72 -17.64 42.75
N ILE A 11 5.99 -16.53 43.45
CA ILE A 11 7.35 -15.94 43.51
C ILE A 11 8.32 -16.85 44.28
N LYS A 12 7.86 -17.52 45.36
CA LYS A 12 8.69 -18.47 46.11
C LYS A 12 8.97 -19.75 45.33
N ALA A 13 8.05 -20.20 44.48
CA ALA A 13 8.27 -21.34 43.59
C ALA A 13 9.32 -21.03 42.51
N SER A 14 9.38 -19.80 42.01
CA SER A 14 10.40 -19.37 41.02
C SER A 14 11.82 -19.25 41.60
N PHE A 15 11.97 -18.95 42.90
CA PHE A 15 13.30 -18.85 43.53
C PHE A 15 13.92 -20.21 43.89
N ILE A 16 13.10 -21.22 44.18
CA ILE A 16 13.62 -22.57 44.56
C ILE A 16 14.05 -23.38 43.33
N ALA A 17 13.54 -23.07 42.13
CA ALA A 17 14.03 -23.64 40.87
C ALA A 17 15.35 -23.02 40.38
N GLY A 18 15.81 -21.90 40.98
CA GLY A 18 16.98 -21.14 40.52
C GLY A 18 18.29 -21.40 41.26
N ALA A 19 18.33 -22.28 42.26
CA ALA A 19 19.51 -22.46 43.12
C ALA A 19 20.22 -23.83 43.00
N GLY A 20 19.88 -24.65 42.00
CA GLY A 20 20.28 -26.07 41.97
C GLY A 20 20.89 -26.61 40.67
N LEU A 21 21.37 -25.78 39.74
CA LEU A 21 21.99 -26.25 38.49
C LEU A 21 23.27 -25.47 38.16
N SER A 22 24.27 -25.58 39.03
CA SER A 22 25.67 -25.35 38.66
C SER A 22 26.34 -26.71 38.46
N VAL A 23 26.04 -27.36 37.33
CA VAL A 23 26.84 -28.47 36.81
C VAL A 23 27.44 -28.01 35.49
N SER A 24 28.76 -27.97 35.49
CA SER A 24 29.65 -27.68 34.38
C SER A 24 29.33 -28.52 33.13
N GLY A 25 29.24 -27.85 31.98
CA GLY A 25 29.30 -28.49 30.67
C GLY A 25 27.97 -28.47 29.92
N TYR A 26 28.00 -27.83 28.74
CA TYR A 26 26.97 -27.86 27.70
C TYR A 26 25.67 -27.10 28.00
N THR A 27 25.58 -25.85 27.52
CA THR A 27 24.66 -25.42 26.45
C THR A 27 24.53 -23.90 26.42
N ASN A 28 24.73 -23.34 25.23
CA ASN A 28 24.35 -21.97 24.87
C ASN A 28 22.83 -21.78 25.07
N LEU A 29 22.41 -21.34 26.27
CA LEU A 29 21.00 -21.03 26.58
C LEU A 29 20.70 -19.53 26.66
N PHE A 30 21.59 -18.69 26.12
CA PHE A 30 21.17 -17.37 25.65
C PHE A 30 20.89 -17.50 24.14
N PRO A 31 19.62 -17.37 23.69
CA PRO A 31 19.37 -17.03 22.31
C PRO A 31 19.92 -15.61 22.12
N SER A 32 21.16 -15.56 21.63
CA SER A 32 21.64 -14.46 20.83
C SER A 32 20.64 -14.17 19.71
N THR A 33 20.60 -12.91 19.31
CA THR A 33 19.91 -12.34 18.14
C THR A 33 18.39 -12.30 18.23
N LEU A 34 17.86 -11.08 18.41
CA LEU A 34 16.67 -10.63 17.69
C LEU A 34 16.90 -10.95 16.21
N LEU A 35 16.45 -12.12 15.77
CA LEU A 35 16.38 -12.43 14.36
C LEU A 35 15.49 -11.35 13.73
N PRO A 36 15.88 -10.75 12.59
CA PRO A 36 14.95 -9.91 11.87
C PRO A 36 13.74 -10.80 11.58
N PHE A 37 12.54 -10.37 11.96
CA PHE A 37 11.34 -10.93 11.34
C PHE A 37 11.43 -10.58 9.85
N ALA A 38 12.06 -11.45 9.07
CA ALA A 38 11.75 -11.58 7.66
C ALA A 38 10.31 -12.07 7.66
N SER A 39 9.38 -11.14 7.46
CA SER A 39 8.00 -11.55 7.25
C SER A 39 7.90 -12.12 5.84
N ASP A 40 7.65 -13.42 5.80
CA ASP A 40 7.25 -14.18 4.61
C ASP A 40 5.74 -14.03 4.34
N TYR A 41 5.13 -12.92 4.74
CA TYR A 41 3.70 -12.73 4.55
C TYR A 41 3.45 -12.09 3.18
N ASP A 42 2.52 -12.67 2.43
CA ASP A 42 1.98 -12.07 1.19
C ASP A 42 0.79 -11.14 1.48
N LEU A 43 0.21 -11.22 2.68
CA LEU A 43 -0.96 -10.44 3.10
C LEU A 43 -0.93 -10.12 4.59
N ALA A 44 -1.18 -8.86 4.93
CA ALA A 44 -1.42 -8.40 6.30
C ALA A 44 -2.79 -7.73 6.39
N ALA A 45 -3.57 -8.10 7.41
CA ALA A 45 -4.88 -7.52 7.68
C ALA A 45 -4.87 -6.82 9.05
N ILE A 46 -4.88 -5.49 9.04
CA ILE A 46 -4.86 -4.65 10.24
C ILE A 46 -6.23 -3.96 10.38
N LYS A 47 -6.75 -3.86 11.61
CA LYS A 47 -8.06 -3.26 11.90
C LYS A 47 -8.04 -2.40 13.16
N GLY A 48 -8.95 -1.42 13.23
CA GLY A 48 -9.30 -0.72 14.46
C GLY A 48 -8.52 0.58 14.75
N GLY A 49 -7.94 1.22 13.73
CA GLY A 49 -7.28 2.53 13.87
C GLY A 49 -7.49 3.43 12.65
N GLU A 50 -6.85 4.60 12.66
CA GLU A 50 -6.82 5.50 11.51
C GLU A 50 -5.95 4.94 10.36
N PRO A 51 -6.20 5.33 9.09
CA PRO A 51 -5.54 4.72 7.94
C PRO A 51 -4.00 4.75 7.98
N ASP A 52 -3.40 5.83 8.50
CA ASP A 52 -1.96 5.99 8.65
C ASP A 52 -1.38 5.08 9.74
N ALA A 53 -2.01 4.99 10.90
CA ALA A 53 -1.61 4.09 11.99
C ALA A 53 -1.74 2.62 11.59
N MET A 54 -2.82 2.26 10.87
CA MET A 54 -2.98 0.90 10.33
C MET A 54 -1.92 0.57 9.28
N PHE A 55 -1.53 1.54 8.45
CA PHE A 55 -0.46 1.35 7.48
C PHE A 55 0.89 1.13 8.15
N ASP A 56 1.20 1.84 9.24
CA ASP A 56 2.44 1.65 10.00
C ASP A 56 2.60 0.23 10.52
N GLU A 57 1.54 -0.32 11.13
CA GLU A 57 1.59 -1.70 11.62
C GLU A 57 1.62 -2.70 10.45
N ALA A 58 0.93 -2.44 9.34
CA ALA A 58 0.96 -3.29 8.16
C ALA A 58 2.36 -3.34 7.52
N ILE A 59 2.98 -2.19 7.27
CA ILE A 59 4.31 -2.15 6.63
C ILE A 59 5.40 -2.69 7.54
N LYS A 60 5.29 -2.46 8.86
CA LYS A 60 6.15 -3.07 9.87
C LYS A 60 5.99 -4.59 9.88
N ALA A 61 4.77 -5.10 9.75
CA ALA A 61 4.53 -6.53 9.64
C ALA A 61 5.27 -7.14 8.46
N PHE A 62 5.38 -6.44 7.31
CA PHE A 62 6.17 -6.86 6.15
C PHE A 62 7.70 -6.64 6.28
N GLY A 63 8.19 -6.17 7.42
CA GLY A 63 9.62 -5.89 7.63
C GLY A 63 10.07 -4.48 7.20
N GLY A 64 9.12 -3.56 6.99
CA GLY A 64 9.34 -2.14 6.74
C GLY A 64 9.43 -1.77 5.25
N MET A 65 9.30 -0.47 4.96
CA MET A 65 9.26 0.04 3.58
C MET A 65 10.57 -0.22 2.80
N THR A 66 11.70 -0.37 3.49
CA THR A 66 13.01 -0.67 2.87
C THR A 66 13.07 -2.05 2.21
N LYS A 67 12.09 -2.93 2.44
CA LYS A 67 11.91 -4.17 1.68
C LYS A 67 11.49 -3.89 0.24
N PHE A 68 10.62 -2.90 0.03
CA PHE A 68 10.01 -2.57 -1.26
C PHE A 68 10.71 -1.41 -1.98
N VAL A 69 11.15 -0.40 -1.24
CA VAL A 69 11.80 0.80 -1.77
C VAL A 69 13.27 0.82 -1.37
N LYS A 70 14.16 1.00 -2.35
CA LYS A 70 15.61 1.11 -2.14
C LYS A 70 16.07 2.55 -2.32
N LYS A 71 17.20 2.88 -1.69
CA LYS A 71 17.81 4.20 -1.79
C LYS A 71 18.05 4.60 -3.24
N GLY A 72 17.58 5.79 -3.62
CA GLY A 72 17.76 6.37 -4.94
C GLY A 72 16.68 5.99 -5.97
N GLN A 73 15.76 5.08 -5.65
CA GLN A 73 14.67 4.69 -6.54
C GLN A 73 13.62 5.79 -6.67
N THR A 74 13.00 5.85 -7.84
CA THR A 74 11.77 6.59 -8.08
C THR A 74 10.57 5.71 -7.76
N VAL A 75 9.57 6.29 -7.09
CA VAL A 75 8.35 5.58 -6.69
C VAL A 75 7.15 6.28 -7.30
N VAL A 76 6.22 5.53 -7.88
CA VAL A 76 4.89 6.05 -8.23
C VAL A 76 3.83 5.40 -7.35
N VAL A 77 3.10 6.24 -6.62
CA VAL A 77 1.96 5.86 -5.78
C VAL A 77 0.69 6.15 -6.56
N LYS A 78 -0.14 5.13 -6.73
CA LYS A 78 -1.39 5.20 -7.47
C LYS A 78 -2.60 5.06 -6.53
N PRO A 79 -3.11 6.16 -5.97
CA PRO A 79 -4.41 6.19 -5.29
C PRO A 79 -5.58 5.93 -6.25
N ASN A 80 -6.78 5.77 -5.70
CA ASN A 80 -8.03 6.00 -6.43
C ASN A 80 -8.46 7.45 -6.22
N ILE A 81 -8.44 8.27 -7.27
CA ILE A 81 -8.89 9.68 -7.25
C ILE A 81 -9.90 9.93 -8.39
N GLY A 82 -10.82 8.98 -8.57
CA GLY A 82 -11.77 9.04 -9.68
C GLY A 82 -12.71 10.25 -9.62
N TRP A 83 -13.04 10.74 -8.43
CA TRP A 83 -14.22 11.57 -8.21
C TRP A 83 -13.89 12.92 -7.56
N ASP A 84 -14.63 13.96 -7.94
CA ASP A 84 -14.56 15.30 -7.33
C ASP A 84 -15.37 15.33 -6.02
N VAL A 85 -14.78 14.77 -4.95
CA VAL A 85 -15.48 14.54 -3.68
C VAL A 85 -14.56 14.69 -2.49
N GLU A 86 -15.12 15.19 -1.38
CA GLU A 86 -14.45 15.31 -0.09
C GLU A 86 -14.15 13.93 0.56
N PRO A 87 -13.13 13.82 1.43
CA PRO A 87 -12.75 12.56 2.08
C PRO A 87 -13.87 11.84 2.82
N GLU A 88 -14.81 12.58 3.41
CA GLU A 88 -15.93 12.06 4.21
C GLU A 88 -16.87 11.20 3.38
N ARG A 89 -16.88 11.37 2.05
CA ARG A 89 -17.65 10.53 1.14
C ARG A 89 -17.04 9.15 0.88
N ALA A 90 -15.79 8.93 1.29
CA ALA A 90 -15.03 7.70 1.03
C ALA A 90 -15.08 7.27 -0.46
N GLY A 91 -15.15 8.26 -1.36
CA GLY A 91 -15.16 8.02 -2.80
C GLY A 91 -13.77 7.82 -3.37
N ASN A 92 -12.73 8.29 -2.69
CA ASN A 92 -11.33 8.24 -3.13
C ASN A 92 -10.46 7.64 -2.02
N THR A 93 -9.24 7.23 -2.34
CA THR A 93 -8.28 6.76 -1.33
C THR A 93 -8.05 7.85 -0.27
N ASN A 94 -8.00 7.45 1.00
CA ASN A 94 -7.90 8.41 2.10
C ASN A 94 -6.57 9.21 2.04
N PRO A 95 -6.60 10.55 2.16
CA PRO A 95 -5.42 11.38 2.05
C PRO A 95 -4.38 11.15 3.15
N LEU A 96 -4.78 10.76 4.37
CA LEU A 96 -3.85 10.43 5.46
C LEU A 96 -2.98 9.22 5.10
N LEU A 97 -3.60 8.19 4.49
CA LEU A 97 -2.88 7.01 4.01
C LEU A 97 -1.85 7.39 2.94
N ILE A 98 -2.23 8.24 1.98
CA ILE A 98 -1.31 8.70 0.92
C ILE A 98 -0.14 9.49 1.51
N ASN A 99 -0.40 10.43 2.42
CA ASN A 99 0.66 11.16 3.13
C ASN A 99 1.64 10.19 3.81
N ARG A 100 1.10 9.18 4.52
CA ARG A 100 1.91 8.23 5.28
C ARG A 100 2.78 7.34 4.39
N ILE A 101 2.22 6.83 3.29
CA ILE A 101 2.96 6.03 2.29
C ILE A 101 4.14 6.83 1.73
N ILE A 102 3.91 8.10 1.33
CA ILE A 102 4.96 8.94 0.75
C ILE A 102 6.10 9.16 1.75
N LYS A 103 5.77 9.46 3.02
CA LYS A 103 6.77 9.62 4.08
C LYS A 103 7.62 8.36 4.25
N HIS A 104 7.00 7.18 4.32
CA HIS A 104 7.74 5.91 4.39
C HIS A 104 8.64 5.66 3.18
N CYS A 105 8.21 6.05 1.98
CA CYS A 105 9.04 5.93 0.77
C CYS A 105 10.31 6.81 0.88
N PHE A 106 10.16 8.06 1.31
CA PHE A 106 11.31 8.95 1.53
C PHE A 106 12.20 8.49 2.68
N ASP A 107 11.63 8.01 3.79
CA ASP A 107 12.38 7.44 4.91
C ASP A 107 13.18 6.20 4.49
N ALA A 108 12.67 5.42 3.53
CA ALA A 108 13.38 4.31 2.89
C ALA A 108 14.47 4.76 1.87
N GLY A 109 14.55 6.06 1.58
CA GLY A 109 15.55 6.67 0.73
C GLY A 109 15.15 6.84 -0.73
N ALA A 110 13.85 6.81 -1.07
CA ALA A 110 13.38 7.17 -2.40
C ALA A 110 13.93 8.53 -2.85
N LYS A 111 14.35 8.63 -4.11
CA LYS A 111 14.79 9.89 -4.72
C LYS A 111 13.60 10.82 -4.94
N ASP A 112 12.55 10.27 -5.54
CA ASP A 112 11.32 10.98 -5.89
C ASP A 112 10.12 10.07 -5.65
N VAL A 113 9.02 10.65 -5.16
CA VAL A 113 7.74 9.95 -4.99
C VAL A 113 6.67 10.72 -5.76
N TYR A 114 6.19 10.13 -6.85
CA TYR A 114 5.13 10.66 -7.68
C TYR A 114 3.78 10.12 -7.24
N VAL A 115 2.74 10.93 -7.33
CA VAL A 115 1.35 10.53 -7.14
C VAL A 115 0.58 10.82 -8.40
N PHE A 116 -0.08 9.78 -8.90
CA PHE A 116 -0.72 9.79 -10.19
C PHE A 116 -2.00 8.94 -10.17
N ASP A 117 -3.03 9.46 -10.83
CA ASP A 117 -4.23 8.72 -11.24
C ASP A 117 -4.84 9.45 -12.45
N HIS A 118 -5.43 8.69 -13.38
CA HIS A 118 -6.31 9.24 -14.41
C HIS A 118 -7.72 9.37 -13.81
N THR A 119 -8.20 10.59 -13.55
CA THR A 119 -9.47 10.85 -12.84
C THR A 119 -10.69 10.75 -13.77
N CYS A 120 -11.89 10.46 -13.25
CA CYS A 120 -13.11 10.48 -14.05
C CYS A 120 -13.68 11.90 -14.17
N ASP A 121 -13.75 12.62 -13.05
CA ASP A 121 -14.12 14.03 -13.01
C ASP A 121 -12.91 14.93 -13.32
N ASN A 122 -13.10 16.26 -13.26
CA ASN A 122 -12.04 17.23 -13.50
C ASN A 122 -10.87 17.01 -12.53
N TRP A 123 -9.69 16.71 -13.08
CA TRP A 123 -8.55 16.26 -12.30
C TRP A 123 -8.12 17.26 -11.21
N ASN A 124 -8.06 18.57 -11.50
CA ASN A 124 -7.68 19.57 -10.49
C ASN A 124 -8.61 19.53 -9.27
N LYS A 125 -9.91 19.37 -9.51
CA LYS A 125 -10.91 19.28 -8.43
C LYS A 125 -10.82 17.95 -7.68
N CYS A 126 -10.66 16.84 -8.40
CA CYS A 126 -10.43 15.52 -7.79
C CYS A 126 -9.24 15.54 -6.81
N TYR A 127 -8.10 16.13 -7.20
CA TYR A 127 -6.92 16.19 -6.35
C TYR A 127 -7.09 17.16 -5.16
N SER A 128 -7.67 18.34 -5.39
CA SER A 128 -7.84 19.36 -4.35
C SER A 128 -8.91 18.97 -3.33
N ASN A 129 -10.13 18.67 -3.76
CA ASN A 129 -11.27 18.37 -2.89
C ASN A 129 -11.13 17.03 -2.17
N SER A 130 -10.42 16.04 -2.74
CA SER A 130 -10.12 14.81 -1.99
C SER A 130 -9.09 15.00 -0.87
N GLY A 131 -8.50 16.18 -0.73
CA GLY A 131 -7.40 16.46 0.20
C GLY A 131 -6.07 15.79 -0.17
N ILE A 132 -6.03 14.97 -1.24
CA ILE A 132 -4.82 14.26 -1.66
C ILE A 132 -3.76 15.26 -2.12
N GLU A 133 -4.13 16.34 -2.81
CA GLU A 133 -3.17 17.35 -3.23
C GLU A 133 -2.35 17.90 -2.05
N ARG A 134 -3.06 18.28 -0.99
CA ARG A 134 -2.44 18.76 0.25
C ARG A 134 -1.59 17.67 0.89
N ALA A 135 -2.12 16.45 1.03
CA ALA A 135 -1.41 15.33 1.61
C ALA A 135 -0.09 15.02 0.88
N VAL A 136 -0.08 15.09 -0.44
CA VAL A 136 1.12 14.87 -1.27
C VAL A 136 2.14 15.98 -1.04
N LYS A 137 1.73 17.24 -1.11
CA LYS A 137 2.61 18.40 -0.90
C LYS A 137 3.22 18.42 0.50
N ASP A 138 2.40 18.17 1.53
CA ASP A 138 2.85 18.12 2.93
C ASP A 138 3.87 16.99 3.17
N ALA A 139 3.79 15.90 2.39
CA ALA A 139 4.76 14.81 2.41
C ALA A 139 5.94 15.00 1.43
N LYS A 140 6.02 16.14 0.73
CA LYS A 140 7.03 16.46 -0.30
C LYS A 140 6.99 15.57 -1.55
N GLY A 141 5.88 14.88 -1.80
CA GLY A 141 5.65 14.15 -3.04
C GLY A 141 5.32 15.08 -4.21
N LYS A 142 5.25 14.51 -5.42
CA LYS A 142 5.00 15.24 -6.67
C LYS A 142 3.72 14.73 -7.32
N ILE A 143 2.79 15.62 -7.62
CA ILE A 143 1.57 15.26 -8.35
C ILE A 143 1.87 15.30 -9.85
N VAL A 144 1.44 14.28 -10.58
CA VAL A 144 1.53 14.25 -12.04
C VAL A 144 0.15 14.03 -12.61
N SER A 145 -0.21 14.85 -13.60
CA SER A 145 -1.53 14.83 -14.22
C SER A 145 -1.65 13.68 -15.20
N GLY A 146 -2.75 12.93 -15.10
CA GLY A 146 -3.15 11.96 -16.14
C GLY A 146 -4.04 12.53 -17.24
N ALA A 147 -4.18 13.85 -17.33
CA ALA A 147 -5.13 14.50 -18.23
C ALA A 147 -4.63 14.69 -19.67
N SER A 148 -3.38 14.33 -20.00
CA SER A 148 -2.84 14.44 -21.36
C SER A 148 -2.48 13.06 -21.93
N GLU A 149 -3.05 12.72 -23.08
CA GLU A 149 -2.73 11.48 -23.81
C GLU A 149 -1.24 11.36 -24.15
N SER A 150 -0.54 12.48 -24.29
CA SER A 150 0.90 12.50 -24.62
C SER A 150 1.78 11.78 -23.60
N TYR A 151 1.32 11.64 -22.35
CA TYR A 151 2.04 10.92 -21.30
C TYR A 151 1.79 9.41 -21.32
N TYR A 152 1.02 8.89 -22.27
CA TYR A 152 0.67 7.48 -22.33
C TYR A 152 1.32 6.80 -23.53
N GLN A 153 1.98 5.67 -23.27
CA GLN A 153 2.67 4.88 -24.27
C GLN A 153 1.87 3.62 -24.60
N GLU A 154 1.78 3.25 -25.87
CA GLU A 154 1.13 2.00 -26.27
C GLU A 154 1.93 0.80 -25.76
N VAL A 155 1.26 -0.10 -25.04
CA VAL A 155 1.80 -1.38 -24.59
C VAL A 155 0.96 -2.53 -25.15
N THR A 156 1.62 -3.64 -25.46
CA THR A 156 0.95 -4.88 -25.85
C THR A 156 0.71 -5.75 -24.63
N ILE A 157 -0.54 -6.22 -24.46
CA ILE A 157 -0.94 -7.10 -23.38
C ILE A 157 -0.89 -8.54 -23.88
N LYS A 158 0.24 -9.19 -23.63
CA LYS A 158 0.60 -10.48 -24.26
C LYS A 158 -0.42 -11.58 -24.02
N GLN A 159 -0.97 -11.65 -22.81
CA GLN A 159 -1.93 -12.67 -22.39
C GLN A 159 -3.39 -12.21 -22.44
N GLY A 160 -3.65 -10.98 -22.88
CA GLY A 160 -5.00 -10.41 -22.88
C GLY A 160 -5.92 -11.14 -23.85
N LYS A 161 -7.17 -11.42 -23.48
CA LYS A 161 -8.18 -12.08 -24.31
C LYS A 161 -9.00 -11.09 -25.12
N LYS A 162 -9.48 -10.02 -24.49
CA LYS A 162 -10.25 -8.92 -25.07
C LYS A 162 -9.38 -7.68 -25.24
N LEU A 163 -8.69 -7.27 -24.18
CA LEU A 163 -7.78 -6.13 -24.22
C LEU A 163 -6.40 -6.61 -24.70
N LYS A 164 -6.09 -6.36 -25.98
CA LYS A 164 -4.80 -6.76 -26.58
C LYS A 164 -3.71 -5.70 -26.47
N LYS A 165 -4.12 -4.44 -26.34
CA LYS A 165 -3.25 -3.27 -26.25
C LYS A 165 -3.90 -2.23 -25.35
N ALA A 166 -3.08 -1.41 -24.71
CA ALA A 166 -3.55 -0.25 -23.96
C ALA A 166 -2.50 0.87 -24.04
N LYS A 167 -2.93 2.12 -23.91
CA LYS A 167 -2.01 3.24 -23.67
C LYS A 167 -1.86 3.42 -22.17
N VAL A 168 -0.65 3.19 -21.64
CA VAL A 168 -0.33 3.22 -20.20
C VAL A 168 0.54 4.43 -19.88
N HIS A 169 0.25 5.09 -18.77
CA HIS A 169 0.97 6.29 -18.36
C HIS A 169 2.46 6.02 -18.12
N GLU A 170 3.33 6.89 -18.61
CA GLU A 170 4.80 6.75 -18.60
C GLU A 170 5.36 6.50 -17.20
N LEU A 171 4.86 7.19 -16.17
CA LEU A 171 5.28 6.95 -14.79
C LEU A 171 5.09 5.49 -14.33
N ILE A 172 4.05 4.80 -14.80
CA ILE A 172 3.82 3.39 -14.46
C ILE A 172 4.85 2.49 -15.14
N LEU A 173 5.37 2.91 -16.30
CA LEU A 173 6.34 2.15 -17.08
C LEU A 173 7.78 2.43 -16.66
N GLU A 174 8.06 3.65 -16.17
CA GLU A 174 9.41 4.16 -15.95
C GLU A 174 9.85 4.19 -14.48
N SER A 175 8.90 4.19 -13.53
CA SER A 175 9.27 4.22 -12.10
C SER A 175 9.85 2.89 -11.65
N ASP A 176 10.86 2.95 -10.77
CA ASP A 176 11.50 1.75 -10.22
C ASP A 176 10.56 0.95 -9.32
N VAL A 177 9.63 1.63 -8.64
CA VAL A 177 8.65 1.02 -7.73
C VAL A 177 7.25 1.56 -8.02
N PHE A 178 6.30 0.65 -8.16
CA PHE A 178 4.88 0.95 -8.31
C PHE A 178 4.11 0.51 -7.05
N ILE A 179 3.37 1.44 -6.42
CA ILE A 179 2.52 1.17 -5.27
C ILE A 179 1.06 1.46 -5.63
N ASN A 180 0.25 0.41 -5.77
CA ASN A 180 -1.19 0.52 -6.02
C ASN A 180 -1.97 0.66 -4.70
N VAL A 181 -2.74 1.74 -4.53
CA VAL A 181 -3.45 2.06 -3.28
C VAL A 181 -4.96 2.20 -3.54
N PRO A 182 -5.68 1.08 -3.71
CA PRO A 182 -7.11 1.09 -3.97
C PRO A 182 -7.92 1.53 -2.73
N ILE A 183 -9.18 1.92 -2.96
CA ILE A 183 -10.20 2.01 -1.91
C ILE A 183 -11.26 0.91 -2.13
N LEU A 184 -11.66 0.25 -1.05
CA LEU A 184 -12.76 -0.71 -1.06
C LEU A 184 -14.10 0.03 -1.03
N LYS A 185 -14.83 0.02 -2.15
CA LYS A 185 -16.16 0.63 -2.27
C LYS A 185 -17.00 -0.14 -3.30
N HIS A 186 -18.32 -0.03 -3.19
CA HIS A 186 -19.22 -0.53 -4.23
C HIS A 186 -18.98 0.20 -5.56
N HIS A 187 -19.13 -0.51 -6.67
CA HIS A 187 -19.06 0.04 -8.01
C HIS A 187 -20.16 -0.58 -8.87
N SER A 188 -20.99 0.24 -9.52
CA SER A 188 -22.17 -0.23 -10.26
C SER A 188 -21.86 -1.22 -11.38
N SER A 189 -20.76 -1.04 -12.12
CA SER A 189 -20.40 -1.90 -13.25
C SER A 189 -19.46 -3.06 -12.93
N ALA A 190 -18.79 -3.06 -11.77
CA ALA A 190 -17.72 -4.01 -11.45
C ALA A 190 -17.89 -4.64 -10.06
N ASP A 191 -19.06 -4.42 -9.45
CA ASP A 191 -19.48 -4.72 -8.08
C ASP A 191 -18.66 -4.05 -6.97
N VAL A 192 -17.33 -4.13 -7.05
CA VAL A 192 -16.39 -3.62 -6.05
C VAL A 192 -15.16 -2.97 -6.70
N THR A 193 -14.70 -1.87 -6.11
CA THR A 193 -13.39 -1.31 -6.40
C THR A 193 -12.37 -1.93 -5.44
N ILE A 194 -11.30 -2.52 -5.99
CA ILE A 194 -10.15 -3.04 -5.23
C ILE A 194 -8.92 -3.10 -6.16
N GLY A 195 -7.88 -3.87 -5.81
CA GLY A 195 -6.57 -3.95 -6.47
C GLY A 195 -6.60 -3.87 -7.99
N MET A 196 -7.13 -4.89 -8.68
CA MET A 196 -7.12 -4.94 -10.15
C MET A 196 -7.94 -3.82 -10.79
N LYS A 197 -9.15 -3.55 -10.26
CA LYS A 197 -10.03 -2.49 -10.79
C LYS A 197 -9.37 -1.11 -10.72
N ASN A 198 -8.58 -0.85 -9.68
CA ASN A 198 -7.90 0.43 -9.52
C ASN A 198 -6.93 0.74 -10.67
N LEU A 199 -6.33 -0.29 -11.27
CA LEU A 199 -5.38 -0.16 -12.37
C LEU A 199 -5.99 0.43 -13.64
N MET A 200 -7.32 0.50 -13.76
CA MET A 200 -7.98 1.24 -14.84
C MET A 200 -7.55 2.71 -14.91
N GLY A 201 -7.23 3.33 -13.78
CA GLY A 201 -6.71 4.70 -13.78
C GLY A 201 -5.28 4.85 -14.30
N ASN A 202 -4.65 3.76 -14.76
CA ASN A 202 -3.32 3.78 -15.37
C ASN A 202 -3.37 3.95 -16.90
N VAL A 203 -4.56 3.78 -17.50
CA VAL A 203 -4.73 3.79 -18.96
C VAL A 203 -5.50 5.00 -19.45
N TRP A 204 -5.24 5.37 -20.70
CA TRP A 204 -5.94 6.46 -21.37
C TRP A 204 -7.41 6.08 -21.67
N ASP A 205 -7.62 5.07 -22.53
CA ASP A 205 -8.96 4.69 -22.98
C ASP A 205 -9.63 3.68 -22.04
N ARG A 206 -10.19 4.20 -20.94
CA ARG A 206 -11.04 3.41 -20.04
C ARG A 206 -12.41 3.13 -20.63
N GLY A 207 -12.85 3.92 -21.61
CA GLY A 207 -14.15 3.75 -22.27
C GLY A 207 -14.23 2.41 -22.99
N TYR A 208 -13.16 2.05 -23.71
CA TYR A 208 -13.04 0.75 -24.35
C TYR A 208 -13.32 -0.41 -23.39
N TRP A 209 -12.78 -0.37 -22.18
CA TRP A 209 -12.95 -1.46 -21.21
C TRP A 209 -14.42 -1.62 -20.81
N HIS A 210 -15.12 -0.51 -20.56
CA HIS A 210 -16.54 -0.54 -20.20
C HIS A 210 -17.43 -1.08 -21.33
N SER A 211 -17.04 -0.85 -22.58
CA SER A 211 -17.78 -1.32 -23.75
C SER A 211 -17.39 -2.73 -24.23
N ASN A 212 -16.31 -3.32 -23.71
CA ASN A 212 -15.74 -4.56 -24.25
C ASN A 212 -15.44 -5.60 -23.16
N ASP A 213 -16.47 -6.01 -22.41
CA ASP A 213 -16.35 -6.99 -21.32
C ASP A 213 -15.41 -6.49 -20.21
N LEU A 214 -15.93 -5.56 -19.41
CA LEU A 214 -15.20 -4.84 -18.38
C LEU A 214 -14.39 -5.77 -17.46
N HIS A 215 -14.99 -6.87 -17.01
CA HIS A 215 -14.32 -7.82 -16.12
C HIS A 215 -13.15 -8.51 -16.83
N GLN A 216 -13.32 -8.93 -18.08
CA GLN A 216 -12.23 -9.53 -18.85
C GLN A 216 -11.13 -8.50 -19.16
N CYS A 217 -11.45 -7.27 -19.52
CA CYS A 217 -10.44 -6.21 -19.71
C CYS A 217 -9.63 -5.93 -18.44
N ILE A 218 -10.28 -5.90 -17.27
CA ILE A 218 -9.59 -5.74 -15.98
C ILE A 218 -8.63 -6.91 -15.74
N SER A 219 -9.07 -8.14 -15.99
CA SER A 219 -8.22 -9.33 -15.82
C SER A 219 -7.06 -9.33 -16.82
N ASP A 220 -7.32 -8.98 -18.07
CA ASP A 220 -6.32 -8.94 -19.15
C ASP A 220 -5.18 -7.98 -18.80
N PHE A 221 -5.49 -6.80 -18.26
CA PHE A 221 -4.47 -5.80 -17.91
C PHE A 221 -3.51 -6.26 -16.81
N THR A 222 -3.92 -7.23 -16.00
CA THR A 222 -3.11 -7.78 -14.89
C THR A 222 -2.36 -9.05 -15.24
N SER A 223 -2.45 -9.50 -16.49
CA SER A 223 -1.88 -10.76 -16.98
C SER A 223 -0.49 -10.64 -17.61
#